data_AF-A0A957VWC5-F1
#
_entry.id   AF-A0A957VWC5-F1
#
_cell.length_a   1.000
_cell.length_b   1.000
_cell.length_c   1.000
_cell.angle_alpha   90.00
_cell.angle_beta   90.00
_cell.angle_gamma   90.00
#
_symmetry.space_group_name_H-M   'P 1'
#
loop_
_entity.id
_entity.type
_entity.pdbx_description
1 polymer ?
#
loop_
_entity_poly.entity_id
_entity_poly.type
_entity_poly.pdbx_seq_one_letter_code
_entity_poly.pdbx_strand_id
1 'polypeptide(L)'
;MANEAGVTLEISTGDVVTHSLGSVVTYTITILNEHGEAIEASLTNELPALPDGLALQGESITATVGTATGEDNTVSWSGNLENGDKATIVYTAIPPSTSSPQENLENIAVLKFSDYTVSVSSRINTTPPDLSIWGRFVNFIATALVFFDKSLQSIGVPYAFGFAIILFTLLVRGATFPLNLQQIKSSKAMQALQPKLKELQEKHKGDREKLAQEQMRLYKEHGVNPLGGCLPMLVQMPIWIALYRSLIQLSSQGLLTEGFFWIPSLSGPVSTWGGGLGWLWPLPPAIGWPSALAYLVMPVLLVVSQLYMQNLMTPPSTDPQQAQVQSIMKFMPLMFGYFALIVPSGLTLYWFTSNVLGVAQHYFTKTQFDTKPQTSEPPVGSSAPVPASASTSTSLSGATSEGDDKGKNVKSKRKSRRKR
;
A
#
# COMPACT_ATOMS: atom_id res chain seq x y z
N MET A 1 6.44 24.44 23.13
CA MET A 1 6.90 25.80 22.79
C MET A 1 7.07 26.58 24.07
N ALA A 2 8.20 27.26 24.22
CA ALA A 2 8.49 28.18 25.32
C ALA A 2 8.94 29.52 24.71
N ASN A 3 8.52 30.64 25.28
CA ASN A 3 8.97 31.97 24.88
C ASN A 3 9.41 32.70 26.15
N GLU A 4 10.65 33.16 26.15
CA GLU A 4 11.22 33.91 27.27
C GLU A 4 12.16 34.98 26.73
N ALA A 5 12.03 36.20 27.26
CA ALA A 5 12.84 37.36 26.86
C ALA A 5 12.89 37.62 25.34
N GLY A 6 11.83 37.34 24.59
CA GLY A 6 11.81 37.55 23.14
C GLY A 6 12.56 36.48 22.34
N VAL A 7 12.90 35.33 22.94
CA VAL A 7 13.38 34.16 22.20
C VAL A 7 12.35 33.04 22.29
N THR A 8 11.94 32.51 21.13
CA THR A 8 11.00 31.39 21.05
C THR A 8 11.76 30.09 20.79
N LEU A 9 11.57 29.11 21.67
CA LEU A 9 12.10 27.75 21.55
C LEU A 9 10.96 26.75 21.34
N GLU A 10 11.08 25.92 20.31
CA GLU A 10 10.13 24.87 19.98
C GLU A 10 10.85 23.56 19.68
N ILE A 11 10.30 22.45 20.17
CA ILE A 11 10.69 21.09 19.79
C ILE A 11 9.45 20.37 19.26
N SER A 12 9.59 19.69 18.13
CA SER A 12 8.52 18.91 17.50
C SER A 12 9.08 17.62 16.90
N THR A 13 8.26 16.57 16.87
CA THR A 13 8.55 15.28 16.23
C THR A 13 7.84 15.11 14.87
N GLY A 14 7.36 16.22 14.29
CA GLY A 14 6.50 16.20 13.11
C GLY A 14 5.04 15.84 13.46
N ASP A 15 4.28 15.38 12.46
CA ASP A 15 2.83 15.10 12.60
C ASP A 15 2.51 13.80 13.35
N VAL A 16 3.52 12.98 13.65
CA VAL A 16 3.35 11.64 14.24
C VAL A 16 3.85 11.64 15.68
N VAL A 17 2.93 11.38 16.61
CA VAL A 17 3.22 11.29 18.06
C VAL A 17 3.43 9.83 18.50
N THR A 18 3.02 8.87 17.67
CA THR A 18 3.07 7.44 17.98
C THR A 18 4.04 6.71 17.06
N HIS A 19 5.06 6.08 17.64
CA HIS A 19 6.13 5.40 16.94
C HIS A 19 6.17 3.90 17.30
N SER A 20 6.59 3.05 16.37
CA SER A 20 6.88 1.63 16.70
C SER A 20 8.29 1.52 17.30
N LEU A 21 8.52 0.53 18.14
CA LEU A 21 9.88 0.22 18.61
C LEU A 21 10.83 0.03 17.42
N GLY A 22 12.03 0.62 17.49
CA GLY A 22 13.02 0.57 16.41
C GLY A 22 12.71 1.46 15.19
N SER A 23 11.67 2.32 15.20
CA SER A 23 11.48 3.34 14.16
C SER A 23 12.37 4.56 14.39
N VAL A 24 12.77 5.28 13.35
CA VAL A 24 13.48 6.55 13.50
C VAL A 24 12.47 7.66 13.80
N VAL A 25 12.79 8.45 14.81
CA VAL A 25 12.04 9.63 15.22
C VAL A 25 12.87 10.83 14.82
N THR A 26 12.32 11.70 13.97
CA THR A 26 12.99 12.95 13.59
C THR A 26 12.53 14.06 14.51
N TYR A 27 13.47 14.66 15.23
CA TYR A 27 13.23 15.82 16.07
C TYR A 27 13.66 17.08 15.33
N THR A 28 12.79 18.08 15.33
CA THR A 28 13.10 19.42 14.85
C THR A 28 13.04 20.38 16.03
N ILE A 29 14.18 21.00 16.33
CA ILE A 29 14.26 22.11 17.29
C ILE A 29 14.35 23.40 16.50
N THR A 30 13.45 24.34 16.82
CA THR A 30 13.44 25.67 16.25
C THR A 30 13.77 26.69 17.33
N ILE A 31 14.73 27.56 17.04
CA ILE A 31 15.07 28.72 17.86
C ILE A 31 14.83 29.96 16.99
N LEU A 32 13.96 30.85 17.46
CA LEU A 32 13.64 32.11 16.80
C LEU A 32 13.99 33.27 17.72
N ASN A 33 14.84 34.18 17.24
CA ASN A 33 15.20 35.39 17.98
C ASN A 33 14.28 36.56 17.58
N GLU A 34 13.49 37.06 18.53
CA GLU A 34 12.61 38.23 18.42
C GLU A 34 12.99 39.33 19.43
N HIS A 35 14.15 39.22 20.08
CA HIS A 35 14.60 40.11 21.16
C HIS A 35 15.01 41.50 20.63
N GLY A 36 15.19 41.68 19.32
CA GLY A 36 15.60 42.96 18.73
C GLY A 36 17.11 43.15 18.60
N GLU A 37 17.92 42.30 19.21
CA GLU A 37 19.39 42.33 19.19
C GLU A 37 19.98 40.95 18.86
N ALA A 38 21.24 40.89 18.45
CA ALA A 38 21.92 39.63 18.16
C ALA A 38 22.25 38.88 19.46
N ILE A 39 21.98 37.57 19.50
CA ILE A 39 22.17 36.74 20.69
C ILE A 39 23.07 35.55 20.35
N GLU A 40 24.11 35.35 21.16
CA GLU A 40 24.87 34.11 21.19
C GLU A 40 24.19 33.11 22.11
N ALA A 41 23.87 31.93 21.59
CA ALA A 41 23.15 30.90 22.34
C ALA A 41 23.80 29.53 22.15
N SER A 42 23.66 28.70 23.18
CA SER A 42 24.06 27.30 23.14
C SER A 42 22.90 26.42 23.56
N LEU A 43 22.65 25.34 22.82
CA LEU A 43 21.60 24.39 23.12
C LEU A 43 22.21 23.04 23.46
N THR A 44 21.65 22.38 24.48
CA THR A 44 21.94 21.00 24.84
C THR A 44 20.62 20.24 24.92
N ASN A 45 20.55 19.09 24.25
CA ASN A 45 19.41 18.19 24.30
C ASN A 45 19.90 16.78 24.63
N GLU A 46 19.74 16.38 25.89
CA GLU A 46 20.07 15.04 26.37
C GLU A 46 18.88 14.12 26.18
N LEU A 47 19.04 13.10 25.33
CA LEU A 47 18.03 12.08 25.12
C LEU A 47 17.98 11.15 26.34
N PRO A 48 16.80 10.62 26.71
CA PRO A 48 16.65 9.72 27.85
C PRO A 48 17.58 8.51 27.73
N ALA A 49 18.16 8.07 28.84
CA ALA A 49 19.16 7.00 28.88
C ALA A 49 18.55 5.60 28.61
N LEU A 50 19.33 4.72 27.98
CA LEU A 50 19.00 3.31 27.72
C LEU A 50 18.92 2.51 29.03
N PRO A 51 18.08 1.46 29.15
CA PRO A 51 17.47 0.66 28.08
C PRO A 51 16.07 1.09 27.60
N ASP A 52 15.44 2.04 28.30
CA ASP A 52 14.09 2.52 28.00
C ASP A 52 14.10 3.84 27.19
N GLY A 53 15.26 4.50 27.07
CA GLY A 53 15.42 5.77 26.38
C GLY A 53 15.79 5.71 24.89
N LEU A 54 15.95 6.87 24.26
CA LEU A 54 16.20 7.01 22.83
C LEU A 54 17.69 6.82 22.50
N ALA A 55 18.01 6.29 21.32
CA ALA A 55 19.38 6.19 20.82
C ALA A 55 19.61 7.16 19.65
N LEU A 56 20.55 8.11 19.78
CA LEU A 56 20.88 9.10 18.75
C LEU A 56 21.49 8.45 17.49
N GLN A 57 21.12 8.96 16.31
CA GLN A 57 21.70 8.58 15.02
C GLN A 57 22.62 9.70 14.51
N GLY A 58 23.92 9.58 14.81
CA GLY A 58 24.93 10.63 14.61
C GLY A 58 25.12 11.13 13.17
N GLU A 59 24.72 10.36 12.14
CA GLU A 59 24.88 10.74 10.72
C GLU A 59 23.83 11.76 10.24
N SER A 60 22.85 12.14 11.06
CA SER A 60 21.64 12.86 10.63
C SER A 60 21.43 14.23 11.29
N ILE A 61 22.46 14.80 11.92
CA ILE A 61 22.36 16.08 12.64
C ILE A 61 22.69 17.23 11.68
N THR A 62 21.74 18.14 11.50
CA THR A 62 21.90 19.32 10.65
C THR A 62 21.38 20.57 11.35
N ALA A 63 21.96 21.73 11.03
CA ALA A 63 21.50 23.03 11.50
C ALA A 63 21.48 24.01 10.34
N THR A 64 20.45 24.86 10.25
CA THR A 64 20.38 25.92 9.24
C THR A 64 21.33 27.08 9.54
N VAL A 65 21.54 27.38 10.82
CA VAL A 65 22.42 28.45 11.32
C VAL A 65 23.20 27.87 12.50
N GLY A 66 24.49 28.21 12.62
CA GLY A 66 25.37 27.67 13.67
C GLY A 66 25.85 26.25 13.39
N THR A 67 26.45 25.63 14.40
CA THR A 67 27.02 24.28 14.32
C THR A 67 26.31 23.36 15.30
N ALA A 68 25.76 22.25 14.81
CA ALA A 68 25.20 21.18 15.64
C ALA A 68 26.10 19.94 15.58
N THR A 69 26.30 19.29 16.72
CA THR A 69 27.05 18.06 16.88
C THR A 69 26.30 17.11 17.80
N GLY A 70 26.47 15.80 17.59
CA GLY A 70 25.92 14.78 18.47
C GLY A 70 27.00 13.84 18.95
N GLU A 71 27.07 13.65 20.26
CA GLU A 71 27.97 12.70 20.90
C GLU A 71 27.17 11.89 21.92
N ASP A 72 27.36 10.57 21.93
CA ASP A 72 26.59 9.61 22.72
C ASP A 72 25.08 9.76 22.56
N ASN A 73 24.42 10.41 23.53
CA ASN A 73 22.97 10.66 23.55
C ASN A 73 22.62 12.15 23.68
N THR A 74 23.61 13.03 23.44
CA THR A 74 23.46 14.47 23.63
C THR A 74 23.66 15.18 22.31
N VAL A 75 22.64 15.95 21.91
CA VAL A 75 22.74 16.88 20.79
C VAL A 75 23.14 18.25 21.35
N SER A 76 24.24 18.78 20.85
CA SER A 76 24.74 20.11 21.20
C SER A 76 24.68 21.01 19.99
N TRP A 77 24.29 22.27 20.19
CA TRP A 77 24.32 23.29 19.15
C TRP A 77 24.85 24.61 19.72
N SER A 78 25.58 25.36 18.91
CA SER A 78 25.99 26.72 19.22
C SER A 78 25.90 27.60 17.97
N GLY A 79 25.51 28.85 18.18
CA GLY A 79 25.42 29.82 17.10
C GLY A 79 25.10 31.23 17.58
N ASN A 80 25.38 32.19 16.71
CA ASN A 80 24.96 33.57 16.87
C ASN A 80 23.72 33.81 16.00
N LEU A 81 22.66 34.37 16.58
CA LEU A 81 21.38 34.61 15.93
C LEU A 81 21.13 36.12 15.85
N GLU A 82 21.03 36.67 14.64
CA GLU A 82 20.60 38.06 14.46
C GLU A 82 19.11 38.21 14.77
N ASN A 83 18.65 39.46 14.91
CA ASN A 83 17.23 39.72 15.16
C ASN A 83 16.37 39.25 13.96
N GLY A 84 15.40 38.38 14.22
CA GLY A 84 14.56 37.75 13.21
C GLY A 84 15.12 36.44 12.64
N ASP A 85 16.34 36.03 13.02
CA ASP A 85 16.91 34.76 12.57
C ASP A 85 16.22 33.55 13.17
N LYS A 86 16.15 32.49 12.36
CA LYS A 86 15.57 31.20 12.71
C LYS A 86 16.60 30.09 12.53
N ALA A 87 17.15 29.58 13.63
CA ALA A 87 17.91 28.33 13.62
C ALA A 87 16.95 27.14 13.69
N THR A 88 17.10 26.21 12.75
CA THR A 88 16.39 24.93 12.72
C THR A 88 17.43 23.82 12.83
N ILE A 89 17.41 23.09 13.94
CA ILE A 89 18.23 21.91 14.19
C ILE A 89 17.37 20.68 13.95
N VAL A 90 17.84 19.78 13.09
CA VAL A 90 17.17 18.50 12.82
C VAL A 90 18.12 17.38 13.21
N TYR A 91 17.65 16.44 14.01
CA TYR A 91 18.37 15.21 14.36
C TYR A 91 17.41 14.05 14.44
N THR A 92 17.94 12.82 14.45
CA THR A 92 17.11 11.63 14.55
C THR A 92 17.53 10.69 15.67
N ALA A 93 16.57 10.00 16.27
CA ALA A 93 16.79 9.05 17.34
C ALA A 93 15.87 7.82 17.21
N ILE A 94 16.26 6.68 17.78
CA ILE A 94 15.52 5.41 17.67
C ILE A 94 15.05 4.95 19.05
N PRO A 95 13.74 4.64 19.25
CA PRO A 95 13.26 3.97 20.44
C PRO A 95 13.81 2.53 20.53
N PRO A 96 14.20 2.07 21.72
CA PRO A 96 14.90 0.81 21.89
C PRO A 96 13.96 -0.36 21.57
N SER A 97 14.51 -1.44 21.01
CA SER A 97 13.71 -2.61 20.60
C SER A 97 13.21 -3.48 21.77
N THR A 98 13.63 -3.17 22.99
CA THR A 98 13.42 -3.98 24.20
C THR A 98 12.46 -3.37 25.22
N SER A 99 11.89 -2.20 24.96
CA SER A 99 11.02 -1.53 25.95
C SER A 99 9.67 -2.24 26.10
N SER A 100 9.05 -2.02 27.27
CA SER A 100 7.71 -2.49 27.64
C SER A 100 6.63 -2.01 26.64
N PRO A 101 5.46 -2.68 26.52
CA PRO A 101 4.39 -2.26 25.62
C PRO A 101 3.85 -0.89 26.05
N GLN A 102 4.07 0.13 25.22
CA GLN A 102 3.69 1.53 25.42
C GLN A 102 4.44 2.23 26.55
N GLU A 103 5.47 2.96 26.14
CA GLU A 103 6.17 3.91 27.00
C GLU A 103 6.08 5.31 26.39
N ASN A 104 5.84 6.29 27.27
CA ASN A 104 5.86 7.69 26.90
C ASN A 104 7.30 8.17 27.06
N LEU A 105 8.02 8.30 25.95
CA LEU A 105 9.39 8.82 25.97
C LEU A 105 9.35 10.33 25.87
N GLU A 106 9.90 10.99 26.88
CA GLU A 106 10.03 12.44 26.94
C GLU A 106 11.45 12.85 26.54
N ASN A 107 11.54 13.81 25.62
CA ASN A 107 12.79 14.38 25.13
C ASN A 107 12.80 15.87 25.48
N ILE A 108 13.86 16.33 26.14
CA ILE A 108 13.96 17.68 26.71
C ILE A 108 15.13 18.42 26.08
N ALA A 109 14.82 19.51 25.38
CA ALA A 109 15.80 20.45 24.87
C ALA A 109 15.96 21.62 25.84
N VAL A 110 17.21 21.98 26.14
CA VAL A 110 17.55 23.10 27.01
C VAL A 110 18.43 24.08 26.24
N LEU A 111 17.91 25.28 26.02
CA LEU A 111 18.63 26.42 25.46
C LEU A 111 19.22 27.24 26.62
N LYS A 112 20.53 27.48 26.57
CA LYS A 112 21.29 28.21 27.58
C LYS A 112 21.78 29.54 27.02
N PHE A 113 21.47 30.60 27.76
CA PHE A 113 22.02 31.95 27.60
C PHE A 113 22.98 32.25 28.76
N SER A 114 23.61 33.42 28.75
CA SER A 114 24.58 33.81 29.78
C SER A 114 23.97 33.91 31.19
N ASP A 115 22.68 34.20 31.30
CA ASP A 115 21.98 34.57 32.54
C ASP A 115 20.68 33.78 32.79
N TYR A 116 20.13 33.09 31.79
CA TYR A 116 18.93 32.26 31.94
C TYR A 116 18.92 31.02 31.02
N THR A 117 17.98 30.11 31.25
CA THR A 117 17.80 28.88 30.45
C THR A 117 16.34 28.67 30.09
N VAL A 118 16.07 28.34 28.83
CA VAL A 118 14.74 28.01 28.32
C VAL A 118 14.70 26.52 28.01
N SER A 119 13.74 25.77 28.57
CA SER A 119 13.58 24.36 28.27
C SER A 119 12.23 24.05 27.62
N VAL A 120 12.22 23.05 26.74
CA VAL A 120 11.02 22.55 26.09
C VAL A 120 11.09 21.04 25.99
N SER A 121 9.97 20.35 26.22
CA SER A 121 9.90 18.90 26.03
C SER A 121 8.97 18.52 24.88
N SER A 122 9.29 17.41 24.23
CA SER A 122 8.41 16.69 23.32
C SER A 122 8.20 15.28 23.86
N ARG A 123 7.01 14.72 23.61
CA ARG A 123 6.67 13.37 24.02
C ARG A 123 6.31 12.54 22.81
N ILE A 124 6.81 11.31 22.79
CA ILE A 124 6.37 10.28 21.85
C ILE A 124 5.81 9.09 22.60
N ASN A 125 4.85 8.41 22.00
CA ASN A 125 4.31 7.17 22.50
C ASN A 125 4.90 6.03 21.68
N THR A 126 5.46 5.02 22.32
CA THR A 126 5.89 3.80 21.62
C THR A 126 4.75 2.79 21.53
N THR A 127 4.76 1.92 20.52
CA THR A 127 3.83 0.79 20.40
C THR A 127 4.60 -0.51 20.25
N PRO A 128 4.14 -1.60 20.88
CA PRO A 128 4.79 -2.89 20.76
C PRO A 128 4.76 -3.38 19.30
N PRO A 129 5.74 -4.19 18.87
CA PRO A 129 5.76 -4.75 17.53
C PRO A 129 4.52 -5.62 17.28
N ASP A 130 3.91 -5.48 16.10
CA ASP A 130 2.75 -6.28 15.68
C ASP A 130 3.16 -7.75 15.47
N LEU A 131 2.90 -8.59 16.47
CA LEU A 131 3.23 -10.01 16.47
C LEU A 131 2.20 -10.89 15.74
N SER A 132 1.14 -10.30 15.18
CA SER A 132 0.13 -11.03 14.40
C SER A 132 0.75 -11.70 13.18
N ILE A 133 0.08 -12.71 12.60
CA ILE A 133 0.53 -13.36 11.35
C ILE A 133 0.75 -12.31 10.25
N TRP A 134 -0.14 -11.31 10.19
CA TRP A 134 -0.03 -10.21 9.25
C TRP A 134 1.19 -9.32 9.54
N GLY A 135 1.39 -8.91 10.80
CA GLY A 135 2.55 -8.14 11.21
C GLY A 135 3.87 -8.86 10.91
N ARG A 136 3.93 -10.17 11.15
CA ARG A 136 5.09 -11.02 10.77
C ARG A 136 5.33 -11.02 9.27
N PHE A 137 4.28 -11.09 8.45
CA PHE A 137 4.41 -11.04 7.00
C PHE A 137 4.95 -9.69 6.51
N VAL A 138 4.46 -8.57 7.07
CA VAL A 138 4.98 -7.23 6.80
C VAL A 138 6.45 -7.12 7.22
N ASN A 139 6.79 -7.52 8.45
CA ASN A 139 8.16 -7.49 8.95
C ASN A 139 9.10 -8.38 8.13
N PHE A 140 8.62 -9.52 7.63
CA PHE A 140 9.39 -10.37 6.73
C PHE A 140 9.75 -9.63 5.44
N ILE A 141 8.80 -8.94 4.81
CA ILE A 141 9.07 -8.14 3.59
C ILE A 141 10.05 -7.01 3.90
N ALA A 142 9.85 -6.26 4.97
CA ALA A 142 10.76 -5.18 5.39
C ALA A 142 12.20 -5.71 5.61
N THR A 143 12.33 -6.82 6.34
CA THR A 143 13.62 -7.47 6.61
C THR A 143 14.27 -7.98 5.32
N ALA A 144 13.49 -8.56 4.40
CA ALA A 144 14.00 -9.01 3.12
C ALA A 144 14.54 -7.85 2.27
N LEU A 145 13.84 -6.70 2.25
CA LEU A 145 14.31 -5.51 1.55
C LEU A 145 15.62 -4.98 2.12
N VAL A 146 15.73 -4.87 3.45
CA VAL A 146 16.98 -4.44 4.12
C VAL A 146 18.11 -5.43 3.87
N PHE A 147 17.80 -6.74 3.86
CA PHE A 147 18.78 -7.76 3.54
C PHE A 147 19.32 -7.60 2.10
N PHE A 148 18.44 -7.40 1.12
CA PHE A 148 18.85 -7.19 -0.27
C PHE A 148 19.62 -5.90 -0.44
N ASP A 149 19.18 -4.81 0.19
CA ASP A 149 19.88 -3.54 0.19
C ASP A 149 21.31 -3.69 0.73
N LYS A 150 21.49 -4.20 1.95
CA LYS A 150 22.82 -4.44 2.54
C LYS A 150 23.68 -5.38 1.70
N SER A 151 23.08 -6.40 1.10
CA SER A 151 23.79 -7.33 0.22
C SER A 151 24.30 -6.61 -1.04
N LEU A 152 23.50 -5.73 -1.63
CA LEU A 152 23.87 -4.95 -2.83
C LEU A 152 24.91 -3.88 -2.49
N GLN A 153 24.78 -3.20 -1.34
CA GLN A 153 25.78 -2.24 -0.86
C GLN A 153 27.13 -2.91 -0.61
N SER A 154 27.15 -4.13 -0.04
CA SER A 154 28.42 -4.85 0.21
C SER A 154 29.20 -5.21 -1.07
N ILE A 155 28.50 -5.27 -2.22
CA ILE A 155 29.10 -5.51 -3.55
C ILE A 155 29.42 -4.17 -4.26
N GLY A 156 29.11 -3.03 -3.64
CA GLY A 156 29.39 -1.69 -4.17
C GLY A 156 28.38 -1.21 -5.22
N VAL A 157 27.15 -1.75 -5.21
CA VAL A 157 26.10 -1.33 -6.14
C VAL A 157 25.50 0.00 -5.67
N PRO A 158 25.55 1.08 -6.47
CA PRO A 158 24.89 2.34 -6.14
C PRO A 158 23.37 2.18 -6.19
N TYR A 159 22.63 3.03 -5.47
CA TYR A 159 21.17 2.99 -5.43
C TYR A 159 20.60 1.64 -4.95
N ALA A 160 21.29 1.01 -4.00
CA ALA A 160 21.07 -0.37 -3.57
C ALA A 160 19.61 -0.64 -3.16
N PHE A 161 18.96 0.27 -2.42
CA PHE A 161 17.57 0.11 -2.00
C PHE A 161 16.57 0.04 -3.17
N GLY A 162 16.76 0.83 -4.23
CA GLY A 162 15.87 0.77 -5.39
C GLY A 162 16.05 -0.54 -6.16
N PHE A 163 17.29 -1.03 -6.27
CA PHE A 163 17.56 -2.37 -6.81
C PHE A 163 17.04 -3.48 -5.90
N ALA A 164 17.04 -3.30 -4.57
CA ALA A 164 16.45 -4.25 -3.63
C ALA A 164 14.94 -4.41 -3.87
N ILE A 165 14.22 -3.32 -4.13
CA ILE A 165 12.80 -3.36 -4.52
C ILE A 165 12.62 -4.09 -5.86
N ILE A 166 13.47 -3.82 -6.85
CA ILE A 166 13.42 -4.49 -8.15
C ILE A 166 13.66 -6.00 -8.00
N LEU A 167 14.68 -6.39 -7.22
CA LEU A 167 15.01 -7.78 -6.94
C LEU A 167 13.88 -8.50 -6.20
N PHE A 168 13.31 -7.87 -5.18
CA PHE A 168 12.12 -8.38 -4.49
C PHE A 168 10.96 -8.58 -5.47
N THR A 169 10.74 -7.62 -6.38
CA THR A 169 9.69 -7.72 -7.41
C THR A 169 9.93 -8.91 -8.33
N LEU A 170 11.16 -9.15 -8.77
CA LEU A 170 11.55 -10.30 -9.58
C LEU A 170 11.27 -11.62 -8.85
N LEU A 171 11.60 -11.71 -7.55
CA LEU A 171 11.34 -12.89 -6.74
C LEU A 171 9.85 -13.17 -6.57
N VAL A 172 9.05 -12.15 -6.25
CA VAL A 172 7.60 -12.28 -6.14
C VAL A 172 6.98 -12.70 -7.48
N ARG A 173 7.41 -12.08 -8.58
CA ARG A 173 6.94 -12.43 -9.94
C ARG A 173 7.35 -13.84 -10.34
N GLY A 174 8.56 -14.27 -9.99
CA GLY A 174 9.03 -15.65 -10.19
C GLY A 174 8.20 -16.67 -9.40
N ALA A 175 7.95 -16.40 -8.12
CA ALA A 175 7.15 -17.26 -7.27
C ALA A 175 5.67 -17.34 -7.71
N THR A 176 5.11 -16.24 -8.20
CA THR A 176 3.72 -16.16 -8.70
C THR A 176 3.57 -16.54 -10.18
N PHE A 177 4.69 -16.76 -10.89
CA PHE A 177 4.70 -17.11 -12.31
C PHE A 177 3.80 -18.31 -12.69
N PRO A 178 3.86 -19.49 -12.01
CA PRO A 178 3.02 -20.62 -12.38
C PRO A 178 1.53 -20.32 -12.19
N LEU A 179 1.17 -19.54 -11.18
CA LEU A 179 -0.20 -19.08 -10.95
C LEU A 179 -0.66 -18.16 -12.10
N ASN A 180 0.18 -17.21 -12.50
CA ASN A 180 -0.12 -16.29 -13.60
C ASN A 180 -0.28 -17.03 -14.94
N LEU A 181 0.48 -18.11 -15.19
CA LEU A 181 0.29 -18.94 -16.38
C LEU A 181 -1.08 -19.61 -16.42
N GLN A 182 -1.59 -20.10 -15.28
CA GLN A 182 -2.94 -20.67 -15.20
C GLN A 182 -4.01 -19.63 -15.51
N GLN A 183 -3.82 -18.39 -15.06
CA GLN A 183 -4.73 -17.29 -15.33
C GLN A 183 -4.74 -16.90 -16.81
N ILE A 184 -3.58 -16.85 -17.47
CA ILE A 184 -3.48 -16.60 -18.92
C ILE A 184 -4.20 -17.71 -19.69
N LYS A 185 -4.01 -18.98 -19.31
CA LYS A 185 -4.71 -20.11 -19.92
C LYS A 185 -6.24 -19.98 -19.78
N SER A 186 -6.73 -19.63 -18.59
CA SER A 186 -8.16 -19.40 -18.33
C SER A 186 -8.71 -18.22 -19.14
N SER A 187 -7.94 -17.13 -19.27
CA SER A 187 -8.32 -15.97 -20.08
C SER A 187 -8.40 -16.29 -21.57
N LYS A 188 -7.43 -17.04 -22.12
CA LYS A 188 -7.46 -17.48 -23.52
C LYS A 188 -8.66 -18.40 -23.81
N ALA A 189 -8.98 -19.31 -22.89
CA ALA A 189 -10.18 -20.16 -23.04
C ALA A 189 -11.48 -19.34 -23.05
N MET A 190 -11.57 -18.28 -22.25
CA MET A 190 -12.70 -17.35 -22.28
C MET A 190 -12.77 -16.55 -23.59
N GLN A 191 -11.62 -16.13 -24.13
CA GLN A 191 -11.57 -15.46 -25.44
C GLN A 191 -12.08 -16.37 -26.56
N ALA A 192 -11.75 -17.66 -26.54
CA ALA A 192 -12.26 -18.64 -27.51
C ALA A 192 -13.80 -18.80 -27.48
N LEU A 193 -14.45 -18.50 -26.35
CA LEU A 193 -15.91 -18.54 -26.19
C LEU A 193 -16.61 -17.25 -26.62
N GLN A 194 -15.89 -16.16 -26.89
CA GLN A 194 -16.49 -14.89 -27.32
C GLN A 194 -17.46 -14.99 -28.51
N PRO A 195 -17.19 -15.75 -29.60
CA PRO A 195 -18.14 -15.86 -30.70
C PRO A 195 -19.47 -16.51 -30.25
N LYS A 196 -19.41 -17.61 -29.48
CA LYS A 196 -20.61 -18.26 -28.92
C LYS A 196 -21.35 -17.35 -27.94
N LEU A 197 -20.62 -16.53 -27.18
CA LEU A 197 -21.20 -15.55 -26.28
C LEU A 197 -21.98 -14.48 -27.06
N LYS A 198 -21.45 -14.02 -28.19
CA LYS A 198 -22.14 -13.05 -29.08
C LYS A 198 -23.42 -13.64 -29.66
N GLU A 199 -23.38 -14.87 -30.17
CA GLU A 199 -24.60 -15.54 -30.67
C GLU A 199 -25.67 -15.68 -29.58
N LEU A 200 -25.26 -15.99 -28.34
CA LEU A 200 -26.17 -16.11 -27.21
C LEU A 200 -26.77 -14.74 -26.82
N GLN A 201 -25.96 -13.68 -26.83
CA GLN A 201 -26.44 -12.32 -26.62
C GLN A 201 -27.47 -11.91 -27.68
N GLU A 202 -27.27 -12.32 -28.94
CA GLU A 202 -28.23 -12.05 -30.03
C GLU A 202 -29.54 -12.81 -29.87
N LYS A 203 -29.48 -14.09 -29.48
CA LYS A 203 -30.66 -14.95 -29.26
C LYS A 203 -31.53 -14.46 -28.09
N HIS A 204 -30.92 -13.91 -27.05
CA HIS A 204 -31.61 -13.45 -25.84
C HIS A 204 -31.65 -11.92 -25.70
N LYS A 205 -31.62 -11.18 -26.83
CA LYS A 205 -31.80 -9.72 -26.85
C LYS A 205 -33.11 -9.34 -26.15
N GLY A 206 -33.00 -8.76 -24.95
CA GLY A 206 -34.14 -8.28 -24.14
C GLY A 206 -34.40 -9.04 -22.84
N ASP A 207 -33.83 -10.23 -22.64
CA ASP A 207 -34.00 -11.04 -21.43
C ASP A 207 -32.66 -11.19 -20.69
N ARG A 208 -32.32 -10.20 -19.87
CA ARG A 208 -31.04 -10.16 -19.13
C ARG A 208 -30.87 -11.33 -18.16
N GLU A 209 -31.96 -11.82 -17.57
CA GLU A 209 -31.88 -12.94 -16.62
C GLU A 209 -31.58 -14.25 -17.33
N LYS A 210 -32.29 -14.57 -18.43
CA LYS A 210 -31.97 -15.77 -19.21
C LYS A 210 -30.60 -15.70 -19.86
N LEU A 211 -30.20 -14.53 -20.35
CA LEU A 211 -28.87 -14.31 -20.91
C LEU A 211 -27.79 -14.62 -19.87
N ALA A 212 -27.92 -14.13 -18.63
CA ALA A 212 -26.95 -14.44 -17.58
C ALA A 212 -26.91 -15.94 -17.22
N GLN A 213 -28.06 -16.61 -17.17
CA GLN A 213 -28.15 -18.05 -16.89
C GLN A 213 -27.50 -18.90 -17.98
N GLU A 214 -27.83 -18.63 -19.25
CA GLU A 214 -27.28 -19.37 -20.39
C GLU A 214 -25.79 -19.06 -20.59
N GLN A 215 -25.33 -17.84 -20.30
CA GLN A 215 -23.90 -17.52 -20.30
C GLN A 215 -23.15 -18.36 -19.25
N MET A 216 -23.70 -18.47 -18.04
CA MET A 216 -23.09 -19.29 -17.00
C MET A 216 -23.14 -20.78 -17.33
N ARG A 217 -24.21 -21.25 -17.99
CA ARG A 217 -24.31 -22.62 -18.50
C ARG A 217 -23.25 -22.90 -19.56
N LEU A 218 -23.08 -22.00 -20.52
CA LEU A 218 -22.06 -22.08 -21.56
C LEU A 218 -20.65 -22.20 -20.96
N TYR A 219 -20.34 -21.38 -19.94
CA TYR A 219 -19.06 -21.45 -19.24
C TYR A 219 -18.85 -22.79 -18.52
N LYS A 220 -19.88 -23.33 -17.86
CA LYS A 220 -19.83 -24.64 -17.20
C LYS A 220 -19.64 -25.79 -18.19
N GLU A 221 -20.38 -25.78 -19.29
CA GLU A 221 -20.29 -26.81 -20.35
C GLU A 221 -18.90 -26.86 -20.99
N HIS A 222 -18.21 -25.72 -21.08
CA HIS A 222 -16.84 -25.63 -21.62
C HIS A 222 -15.76 -25.67 -20.53
N GLY A 223 -16.12 -25.87 -19.26
CA GLY A 223 -15.18 -25.97 -18.14
C GLY A 223 -14.38 -24.68 -17.86
N VAL A 224 -14.88 -23.52 -18.26
CA VAL A 224 -14.19 -22.22 -18.09
C VAL A 224 -14.71 -21.52 -16.85
N ASN A 225 -13.81 -21.16 -15.91
CA ASN A 225 -14.18 -20.40 -14.73
C ASN A 225 -14.08 -18.88 -14.99
N PRO A 226 -15.19 -18.11 -14.93
CA PRO A 226 -15.15 -16.66 -15.14
C PRO A 226 -14.31 -15.91 -14.09
N LEU A 227 -14.17 -16.46 -12.88
CA LEU A 227 -13.36 -15.88 -11.80
C LEU A 227 -11.85 -16.15 -11.96
N GLY A 228 -11.46 -17.04 -12.88
CA GLY A 228 -10.04 -17.34 -13.14
C GLY A 228 -9.24 -16.12 -13.63
N GLY A 229 -9.92 -15.15 -14.26
CA GLY A 229 -9.30 -13.93 -14.76
C GLY A 229 -8.97 -12.87 -13.70
N CYS A 230 -9.66 -12.86 -12.55
CA CYS A 230 -9.44 -11.87 -11.48
C CYS A 230 -8.57 -12.39 -10.33
N LEU A 231 -8.16 -13.66 -10.37
CA LEU A 231 -7.25 -14.27 -9.41
C LEU A 231 -5.91 -13.52 -9.20
N PRO A 232 -5.26 -12.91 -10.22
CA PRO A 232 -4.00 -12.20 -9.96
C PRO A 232 -4.23 -11.00 -9.06
N MET A 233 -5.33 -10.28 -9.23
CA MET A 233 -5.67 -9.14 -8.39
C MET A 233 -5.85 -9.54 -6.93
N LEU A 234 -6.51 -10.68 -6.67
CA LEU A 234 -6.76 -11.16 -5.29
C LEU A 234 -5.47 -11.54 -4.57
N VAL A 235 -4.55 -12.22 -5.23
CA VAL A 235 -3.26 -12.60 -4.63
C VAL A 235 -2.33 -11.39 -4.50
N GLN A 236 -2.43 -10.44 -5.42
CA GLN A 236 -1.54 -9.29 -5.47
C GLN A 236 -1.89 -8.22 -4.44
N MET A 237 -3.17 -8.04 -4.10
CA MET A 237 -3.62 -7.02 -3.14
C MET A 237 -2.94 -7.15 -1.76
N PRO A 238 -2.91 -8.33 -1.09
CA PRO A 238 -2.17 -8.50 0.16
C PRO A 238 -0.69 -8.16 0.04
N ILE A 239 -0.05 -8.53 -1.07
CA ILE A 239 1.38 -8.25 -1.30
C ILE A 239 1.62 -6.74 -1.40
N TRP A 240 0.76 -6.01 -2.12
CA TRP A 240 0.85 -4.54 -2.22
C TRP A 240 0.67 -3.87 -0.86
N ILE A 241 -0.35 -4.27 -0.09
CA ILE A 241 -0.60 -3.68 1.23
C ILE A 241 0.56 -3.98 2.18
N ALA A 242 1.09 -5.20 2.15
CA ALA A 242 2.21 -5.57 3.00
C ALA A 242 3.49 -4.83 2.62
N LEU A 243 3.77 -4.69 1.33
CA LEU A 243 4.90 -3.90 0.83
C LEU A 243 4.76 -2.41 1.16
N TYR A 244 3.56 -1.84 1.00
CA TYR A 244 3.25 -0.46 1.40
C TYR A 244 3.54 -0.24 2.88
N ARG A 245 3.02 -1.11 3.77
CA ARG A 245 3.28 -1.03 5.21
C ARG A 245 4.77 -1.18 5.53
N SER A 246 5.47 -2.08 4.82
CA SER A 246 6.91 -2.28 4.98
C SER A 246 7.69 -1.03 4.58
N LEU A 247 7.35 -0.40 3.45
CA LEU A 247 8.01 0.81 2.99
C LEU A 247 7.74 2.01 3.89
N ILE A 248 6.53 2.15 4.45
CA ILE A 248 6.26 3.18 5.46
C ILE A 248 7.10 2.94 6.71
N GLN A 249 7.21 1.69 7.16
CA GLN A 249 8.04 1.34 8.32
C GLN A 249 9.54 1.60 8.06
N LEU A 250 10.04 1.29 6.86
CA LEU A 250 11.43 1.57 6.50
C LEU A 250 11.68 3.07 6.27
N SER A 251 10.69 3.78 5.74
CA SER A 251 10.71 5.24 5.61
C SER A 251 10.77 5.92 6.98
N SER A 252 9.98 5.44 7.94
CA SER A 252 10.06 5.96 9.31
C SER A 252 11.38 5.59 9.98
N GLN A 253 12.17 4.66 9.44
CA GLN A 253 13.54 4.37 9.87
C GLN A 253 14.62 5.17 9.13
N GLY A 254 14.24 6.13 8.26
CA GLY A 254 15.19 6.92 7.48
C GLY A 254 15.95 6.14 6.40
N LEU A 255 15.65 4.85 6.21
CA LEU A 255 16.37 3.97 5.29
C LEU A 255 16.06 4.22 3.81
N LEU A 256 14.98 4.96 3.51
CA LEU A 256 14.53 5.25 2.14
C LEU A 256 14.85 6.68 1.69
N THR A 257 15.76 7.36 2.38
CA THR A 257 16.15 8.75 2.10
C THR A 257 17.05 8.88 0.87
N GLU A 258 17.78 7.83 0.50
CA GLU A 258 18.59 7.81 -0.71
C GLU A 258 17.73 7.90 -1.97
N GLY A 259 18.17 8.71 -2.92
CA GLY A 259 17.54 8.82 -4.23
C GLY A 259 17.70 7.55 -5.08
N PHE A 260 16.88 7.41 -6.11
CA PHE A 260 17.00 6.35 -7.12
C PHE A 260 16.89 6.97 -8.51
N PHE A 261 18.04 7.14 -9.19
CA PHE A 261 18.15 7.88 -10.45
C PHE A 261 17.55 9.30 -10.35
N TRP A 262 16.44 9.56 -11.04
CA TRP A 262 15.74 10.85 -10.99
C TRP A 262 14.83 10.99 -9.78
N ILE A 263 14.54 9.91 -9.04
CA ILE A 263 13.68 9.96 -7.86
C ILE A 263 14.50 10.51 -6.69
N PRO A 264 14.15 11.67 -6.09
CA PRO A 264 14.98 12.25 -5.03
C PRO A 264 15.05 11.39 -3.76
N SER A 265 13.99 10.64 -3.43
CA SER A 265 13.96 9.67 -2.32
C SER A 265 12.89 8.58 -2.58
N LEU A 266 13.11 7.38 -2.06
CA LEU A 266 12.17 6.25 -2.15
C LEU A 266 11.02 6.31 -1.12
N SER A 267 11.13 7.15 -0.08
CA SER A 267 10.01 7.44 0.83
C SER A 267 8.97 8.36 0.21
N GLY A 268 9.41 9.24 -0.69
CA GLY A 268 8.58 10.25 -1.35
C GLY A 268 8.20 11.42 -0.43
N PRO A 269 7.70 12.52 -1.00
CA PRO A 269 7.30 13.71 -0.24
C PRO A 269 5.92 13.52 0.43
N VAL A 270 5.37 12.31 0.40
CA VAL A 270 3.98 12.00 0.77
C VAL A 270 3.73 11.96 2.27
N SER A 271 4.77 11.72 3.07
CA SER A 271 4.70 11.80 4.54
C SER A 271 4.94 13.21 5.07
N THR A 272 5.39 14.12 4.21
CA THR A 272 5.63 15.52 4.56
C THR A 272 4.44 16.36 4.12
N TRP A 273 4.11 17.43 4.85
CA TRP A 273 3.06 18.42 4.49
C TRP A 273 1.60 17.91 4.58
N GLY A 274 1.23 17.30 5.71
CA GLY A 274 -0.18 16.94 5.99
C GLY A 274 -0.71 15.70 5.25
N GLY A 275 0.18 14.97 4.55
CA GLY A 275 -0.14 13.70 3.90
C GLY A 275 -0.79 13.85 2.51
N GLY A 276 -0.64 12.80 1.69
CA GLY A 276 -1.31 12.71 0.39
C GLY A 276 -0.76 13.67 -0.65
N LEU A 277 -1.60 14.58 -1.17
CA LEU A 277 -1.24 15.54 -2.23
C LEU A 277 -0.72 16.89 -1.71
N GLY A 278 -0.52 17.04 -0.39
CA GLY A 278 -0.05 18.30 0.21
C GLY A 278 1.29 18.79 -0.35
N TRP A 279 2.14 17.89 -0.84
CA TRP A 279 3.39 18.27 -1.48
C TRP A 279 3.23 18.98 -2.84
N LEU A 280 2.06 18.90 -3.47
CA LEU A 280 1.72 19.60 -4.73
C LEU A 280 0.90 20.88 -4.51
N TRP A 281 0.35 21.09 -3.32
CA TRP A 281 -0.58 22.19 -3.03
C TRP A 281 -0.28 22.88 -1.68
N PRO A 282 -0.21 24.21 -1.61
CA PRO A 282 -0.53 25.21 -2.65
C PRO A 282 0.55 25.31 -3.74
N LEU A 283 0.26 26.07 -4.81
CA LEU A 283 1.21 26.37 -5.87
C LEU A 283 1.91 27.71 -5.61
N PRO A 284 3.25 27.80 -5.73
CA PRO A 284 4.18 26.73 -6.13
C PRO A 284 4.36 25.64 -5.05
N PRO A 285 4.66 24.38 -5.44
CA PRO A 285 4.85 23.28 -4.51
C PRO A 285 5.88 23.61 -3.42
N ALA A 286 5.61 23.24 -2.17
CA ALA A 286 6.49 23.51 -1.03
C ALA A 286 7.90 22.91 -1.20
N ILE A 287 8.02 21.80 -1.93
CA ILE A 287 9.30 21.13 -2.25
C ILE A 287 10.04 21.73 -3.46
N GLY A 288 9.46 22.73 -4.11
CA GLY A 288 9.97 23.35 -5.34
C GLY A 288 9.66 22.54 -6.61
N TRP A 289 9.54 23.25 -7.74
CA TRP A 289 9.24 22.65 -9.04
C TRP A 289 10.23 21.58 -9.52
N PRO A 290 11.56 21.75 -9.38
CA PRO A 290 12.51 20.73 -9.83
C PRO A 290 12.28 19.37 -9.15
N SER A 291 12.15 19.37 -7.82
CA SER A 291 11.88 18.17 -7.02
C SER A 291 10.48 17.61 -7.30
N ALA A 292 9.48 18.47 -7.43
CA ALA A 292 8.12 18.04 -7.75
C ALA A 292 8.04 17.33 -9.10
N LEU A 293 8.68 17.90 -10.14
CA LEU A 293 8.75 17.28 -11.47
C LEU A 293 9.45 15.92 -11.43
N ALA A 294 10.55 15.83 -10.67
CA ALA A 294 11.28 14.58 -10.49
C ALA A 294 10.39 13.46 -9.91
N TYR A 295 9.56 13.76 -8.91
CA TYR A 295 8.57 12.81 -8.39
C TYR A 295 7.42 12.50 -9.36
N LEU A 296 6.97 13.48 -10.16
CA LEU A 296 5.87 13.31 -11.11
C LEU A 296 6.21 12.39 -12.30
N VAL A 297 7.49 12.19 -12.62
CA VAL A 297 7.90 11.27 -13.68
C VAL A 297 7.41 9.84 -13.41
N MET A 298 7.49 9.36 -12.17
CA MET A 298 7.16 7.97 -11.83
C MET A 298 5.67 7.62 -12.02
N PRO A 299 4.71 8.41 -11.50
CA PRO A 299 3.28 8.22 -11.79
C PRO A 299 2.96 8.25 -13.29
N VAL A 300 3.59 9.13 -14.06
CA VAL A 300 3.40 9.21 -15.52
C VAL A 300 3.91 7.93 -16.20
N LEU A 301 5.12 7.49 -15.87
CA LEU A 301 5.68 6.23 -16.39
C LEU A 301 4.82 5.03 -16.01
N LEU A 302 4.31 5.00 -14.77
CA LEU A 302 3.39 3.96 -14.32
C LEU A 302 2.14 3.94 -15.19
N VAL A 303 1.43 5.07 -15.33
CA VAL A 303 0.22 5.19 -16.14
C VAL A 303 0.48 4.75 -17.59
N VAL A 304 1.54 5.25 -18.21
CA VAL A 304 1.90 4.90 -19.59
C VAL A 304 2.19 3.41 -19.73
N SER A 305 2.97 2.83 -18.82
CA SER A 305 3.29 1.39 -18.82
C SER A 305 2.03 0.53 -18.68
N GLN A 306 1.08 0.97 -17.87
CA GLN A 306 -0.13 0.23 -17.57
C GLN A 306 -1.16 0.35 -18.70
N LEU A 307 -1.29 1.52 -19.32
CA LEU A 307 -2.06 1.71 -20.56
C LEU A 307 -1.48 0.86 -21.71
N TYR A 308 -0.16 0.82 -21.84
CA TYR A 308 0.50 -0.03 -22.83
C TYR A 308 0.22 -1.51 -22.60
N MET A 309 0.45 -2.01 -21.39
CA MET A 309 0.18 -3.40 -21.01
C MET A 309 -1.30 -3.77 -21.20
N GLN A 310 -2.21 -2.86 -20.85
CA GLN A 310 -3.65 -3.07 -21.00
C GLN A 310 -4.05 -3.18 -22.47
N ASN A 311 -3.62 -2.25 -23.32
CA ASN A 311 -3.88 -2.29 -24.76
C ASN A 311 -3.34 -3.57 -25.43
N LEU A 312 -2.22 -4.12 -24.91
CA LEU A 312 -1.64 -5.35 -25.43
C LEU A 312 -2.47 -6.60 -25.08
N MET A 313 -3.18 -6.59 -23.94
CA MET A 313 -3.89 -7.76 -23.41
C MET A 313 -5.41 -7.74 -23.63
N THR A 314 -6.01 -6.57 -23.89
CA THR A 314 -7.47 -6.45 -24.07
C THR A 314 -7.86 -6.46 -25.55
N PRO A 315 -8.61 -7.48 -26.02
CA PRO A 315 -9.14 -7.46 -27.39
C PRO A 315 -10.25 -6.41 -27.55
N PRO A 316 -10.36 -5.74 -28.71
CA PRO A 316 -11.45 -4.81 -28.99
C PRO A 316 -12.79 -5.55 -29.00
N SER A 317 -13.78 -5.01 -28.28
CA SER A 317 -15.15 -5.54 -28.27
C SER A 317 -16.11 -4.55 -28.90
N THR A 318 -17.12 -5.06 -29.60
CA THR A 318 -18.19 -4.27 -30.26
C THR A 318 -19.50 -4.28 -29.46
N ASP A 319 -19.55 -5.01 -28.35
CA ASP A 319 -20.73 -5.15 -27.50
C ASP A 319 -20.80 -3.98 -26.49
N PRO A 320 -21.92 -3.24 -26.38
CA PRO A 320 -22.08 -2.13 -25.44
C PRO A 320 -21.76 -2.49 -23.98
N GLN A 321 -22.08 -3.71 -23.53
CA GLN A 321 -21.79 -4.14 -22.15
C GLN A 321 -20.28 -4.36 -21.94
N GLN A 322 -19.60 -4.96 -22.92
CA GLN A 322 -18.15 -5.15 -22.90
C GLN A 322 -17.41 -3.81 -23.07
N ALA A 323 -17.95 -2.89 -23.87
CA ALA A 323 -17.41 -1.54 -24.01
C ALA A 323 -17.45 -0.76 -22.69
N GLN A 324 -18.51 -0.91 -21.89
CA GLN A 324 -18.58 -0.30 -20.55
C GLN A 324 -17.49 -0.85 -19.62
N VAL A 325 -17.30 -2.17 -19.59
CA VAL A 325 -16.23 -2.81 -18.80
C VAL A 325 -14.84 -2.36 -19.28
N GLN A 326 -14.63 -2.26 -20.59
CA GLN A 326 -13.38 -1.75 -21.17
C GLN A 326 -13.13 -0.28 -20.79
N SER A 327 -14.18 0.53 -20.69
CA SER A 327 -14.07 1.93 -20.30
C SER A 327 -13.63 2.08 -18.84
N ILE A 328 -14.18 1.24 -17.94
CA ILE A 328 -13.74 1.15 -16.54
C ILE A 328 -12.27 0.71 -16.47
N MET A 329 -11.89 -0.30 -17.25
CA MET A 329 -10.52 -0.79 -17.30
C MET A 329 -9.54 0.29 -17.76
N LYS A 330 -9.89 1.09 -18.78
CA LYS A 330 -9.06 2.23 -19.26
C LYS A 330 -8.86 3.34 -18.23
N PHE A 331 -9.79 3.49 -17.29
CA PHE A 331 -9.65 4.48 -16.21
C PHE A 331 -8.75 3.99 -15.07
N MET A 332 -8.64 2.67 -14.88
CA MET A 332 -7.87 2.09 -13.78
C MET A 332 -6.39 2.53 -13.74
N PRO A 333 -5.64 2.61 -14.85
CA PRO A 333 -4.30 3.19 -14.87
C PRO A 333 -4.23 4.60 -14.28
N LEU A 334 -5.21 5.46 -14.57
CA LEU A 334 -5.25 6.84 -14.04
C LEU A 334 -5.46 6.85 -12.52
N MET A 335 -6.28 5.93 -12.01
CA MET A 335 -6.45 5.73 -10.56
C MET A 335 -5.14 5.28 -9.90
N PHE A 336 -4.38 4.37 -10.51
CA PHE A 336 -3.04 4.00 -10.02
C PHE A 336 -2.04 5.17 -10.12
N GLY A 337 -2.16 6.02 -11.14
CA GLY A 337 -1.41 7.27 -11.23
C GLY A 337 -1.71 8.21 -10.06
N TYR A 338 -2.99 8.36 -9.68
CA TYR A 338 -3.37 9.11 -8.47
C TYR A 338 -2.83 8.47 -7.19
N PHE A 339 -2.94 7.14 -7.04
CA PHE A 339 -2.38 6.44 -5.89
C PHE A 339 -0.86 6.61 -5.79
N ALA A 340 -0.15 6.57 -6.92
CA ALA A 340 1.29 6.81 -6.98
C ALA A 340 1.72 8.20 -6.48
N LEU A 341 0.81 9.17 -6.40
CA LEU A 341 1.07 10.51 -5.86
C LEU A 341 0.91 10.60 -4.34
N ILE A 342 0.24 9.63 -3.71
CA ILE A 342 -0.10 9.64 -2.27
C ILE A 342 0.54 8.49 -1.48
N VAL A 343 1.24 7.59 -2.16
CA VAL A 343 2.00 6.48 -1.57
C VAL A 343 3.51 6.70 -1.74
N PRO A 344 4.36 6.01 -0.96
CA PRO A 344 5.81 6.10 -1.14
C PRO A 344 6.25 5.77 -2.56
N SER A 345 7.21 6.52 -3.10
CA SER A 345 7.73 6.35 -4.46
C SER A 345 8.34 4.95 -4.69
N GLY A 346 8.87 4.31 -3.64
CA GLY A 346 9.31 2.91 -3.69
C GLY A 346 8.20 1.93 -4.08
N LEU A 347 6.94 2.17 -3.67
CA LEU A 347 5.80 1.34 -4.08
C LEU A 347 5.46 1.56 -5.55
N THR A 348 5.57 2.80 -6.03
CA THR A 348 5.39 3.13 -7.45
C THR A 348 6.47 2.47 -8.31
N LEU A 349 7.72 2.43 -7.83
CA LEU A 349 8.82 1.69 -8.48
C LEU A 349 8.52 0.18 -8.56
N TYR A 350 7.99 -0.40 -7.49
CA TYR A 350 7.53 -1.78 -7.48
C TYR A 350 6.44 -2.02 -8.55
N TRP A 351 5.40 -1.18 -8.61
CA TRP A 351 4.33 -1.34 -9.60
C TRP A 351 4.83 -1.21 -11.03
N PHE A 352 5.68 -0.20 -11.30
CA PHE A 352 6.27 0.00 -12.61
C PHE A 352 7.12 -1.21 -13.03
N THR A 353 8.01 -1.67 -12.16
CA THR A 353 8.84 -2.87 -12.40
C THR A 353 7.96 -4.10 -12.65
N SER A 354 6.91 -4.26 -11.86
CA SER A 354 5.94 -5.34 -12.00
C SER A 354 5.23 -5.30 -13.36
N ASN A 355 4.87 -4.11 -13.88
CA ASN A 355 4.30 -3.95 -15.23
C ASN A 355 5.30 -4.32 -16.32
N VAL A 356 6.56 -3.86 -16.22
CA VAL A 356 7.63 -4.21 -17.18
C VAL A 356 7.82 -5.72 -17.24
N LEU A 357 7.88 -6.39 -16.07
CA LEU A 357 7.95 -7.85 -16.00
C LEU A 357 6.69 -8.53 -16.53
N GLY A 358 5.52 -7.94 -16.33
CA GLY A 358 4.25 -8.41 -16.90
C GLY A 358 4.24 -8.37 -18.43
N VAL A 359 4.79 -7.30 -19.03
CA VAL A 359 4.98 -7.20 -20.48
C VAL A 359 5.97 -8.24 -20.97
N ALA A 360 7.12 -8.39 -20.30
CA ALA A 360 8.10 -9.42 -20.64
C ALA A 360 7.50 -10.84 -20.57
N GLN A 361 6.75 -11.13 -19.49
CA GLN A 361 6.00 -12.37 -19.33
C GLN A 361 4.98 -12.58 -20.46
N HIS A 362 4.26 -11.53 -20.86
CA HIS A 362 3.28 -11.62 -21.94
C HIS A 362 3.95 -12.04 -23.26
N TYR A 363 5.07 -11.43 -23.62
CA TYR A 363 5.82 -11.81 -24.82
C TYR A 363 6.35 -13.24 -24.74
N PHE A 364 6.88 -13.66 -23.59
CA PHE A 364 7.32 -15.05 -23.38
C PHE A 364 6.18 -16.06 -23.46
N THR A 365 4.98 -15.67 -23.02
CA THR A 365 3.83 -16.58 -22.96
C THR A 365 3.10 -16.64 -24.31
N LYS A 366 3.10 -15.54 -25.10
CA LYS A 366 2.47 -15.50 -26.42
C LYS A 366 3.01 -16.59 -27.35
N THR A 367 4.32 -16.81 -27.37
CA THR A 367 4.99 -17.85 -28.19
C THR A 367 4.54 -19.26 -27.83
N GLN A 368 4.20 -19.53 -26.55
CA GLN A 368 3.76 -20.85 -26.10
C GLN A 368 2.30 -21.17 -26.47
N PHE A 369 1.44 -20.15 -26.52
CA PHE A 369 -0.01 -20.35 -26.68
C PHE A 369 -0.56 -19.99 -28.07
N ASP A 370 0.20 -19.32 -28.95
CA ASP A 370 -0.22 -19.08 -30.34
C ASP A 370 0.10 -20.28 -31.27
N THR A 371 0.82 -21.29 -30.78
CA THR A 371 1.32 -22.43 -31.58
C THR A 371 0.41 -23.68 -31.55
N LYS A 372 -0.76 -23.65 -30.88
CA LYS A 372 -1.76 -24.73 -30.96
C LYS A 372 -3.17 -24.16 -31.07
N PRO A 373 -3.83 -24.21 -32.25
CA PRO A 373 -5.27 -24.05 -32.29
C PRO A 373 -5.87 -25.19 -31.47
N GLN A 374 -6.43 -24.88 -30.30
CA GLN A 374 -7.21 -25.86 -29.56
C GLN A 374 -8.52 -26.06 -30.32
N THR A 375 -8.51 -26.97 -31.28
CA THR A 375 -9.68 -27.77 -31.59
C THR A 375 -9.90 -28.70 -30.40
N SER A 376 -10.36 -28.16 -29.27
CA SER A 376 -10.86 -29.01 -28.20
C SER A 376 -12.25 -29.45 -28.62
N GLU A 377 -12.33 -30.61 -29.27
CA GLU A 377 -13.52 -31.45 -29.16
C GLU A 377 -13.94 -31.50 -27.67
N PRO A 378 -15.24 -31.41 -27.38
CA PRO A 378 -15.72 -31.54 -26.01
C PRO A 378 -15.21 -32.87 -25.42
N PRO A 379 -14.86 -32.91 -24.12
CA PRO A 379 -14.48 -34.17 -23.50
C PRO A 379 -15.64 -35.14 -23.64
N VAL A 380 -15.43 -36.16 -24.49
CA VAL A 380 -16.29 -37.34 -24.57
C VAL A 380 -16.20 -38.02 -23.19
N GLY A 381 -17.18 -37.75 -22.33
CA GLY A 381 -17.22 -38.37 -21.00
C GLY A 381 -17.82 -37.52 -19.89
N SER A 382 -19.01 -36.93 -20.10
CA SER A 382 -19.89 -36.61 -18.98
C SER A 382 -21.35 -36.66 -19.44
N SER A 383 -21.80 -37.84 -19.86
CA SER A 383 -23.23 -38.16 -19.88
C SER A 383 -23.61 -38.65 -18.49
N ALA A 384 -23.85 -37.73 -17.55
CA ALA A 384 -24.71 -38.04 -16.42
C ALA A 384 -26.16 -37.81 -16.90
N PRO A 385 -27.04 -38.83 -16.88
CA PRO A 385 -28.41 -38.64 -17.30
C PRO A 385 -29.14 -37.74 -16.30
N VAL A 386 -29.79 -36.70 -16.80
CA VAL A 386 -30.85 -35.99 -16.07
C VAL A 386 -32.04 -36.96 -15.96
N PRO A 387 -32.54 -37.32 -14.76
CA PRO A 387 -33.82 -38.00 -14.67
C PRO A 387 -34.92 -36.97 -14.90
N ALA A 388 -35.62 -37.12 -16.03
CA ALA A 388 -36.93 -36.50 -16.22
C ALA A 388 -37.92 -37.12 -15.21
N SER A 389 -38.73 -36.25 -14.63
CA SER A 389 -39.85 -36.53 -13.73
C SER A 389 -40.79 -37.64 -14.23
N ALA A 390 -41.18 -38.56 -13.34
CA ALA A 390 -42.41 -39.31 -13.46
C ALA A 390 -43.04 -39.55 -12.08
N SER A 391 -44.25 -39.02 -11.91
CA SER A 391 -45.25 -39.41 -10.91
C SER A 391 -45.49 -40.91 -10.91
N THR A 392 -45.73 -41.53 -9.75
CA THR A 392 -46.95 -42.31 -9.42
C THR A 392 -46.78 -43.05 -8.07
N SER A 393 -47.86 -43.00 -7.29
CA SER A 393 -48.18 -43.71 -6.06
C SER A 393 -47.67 -45.15 -5.95
N THR A 394 -47.29 -45.57 -4.73
CA THR A 394 -47.70 -46.87 -4.17
C THR A 394 -47.67 -46.81 -2.64
N SER A 395 -48.78 -47.26 -2.08
CA SER A 395 -49.15 -47.52 -0.69
C SER A 395 -48.19 -48.45 0.07
N LEU A 396 -48.03 -48.23 1.37
CA LEU A 396 -47.95 -49.32 2.35
C LEU A 396 -48.56 -48.88 3.69
N SER A 397 -49.48 -49.73 4.14
CA SER A 397 -50.27 -49.66 5.37
C SER A 397 -49.65 -50.57 6.44
N GLY A 398 -49.89 -50.27 7.71
CA GLY A 398 -49.58 -51.10 8.90
C GLY A 398 -49.01 -50.25 10.04
N ALA A 399 -49.86 -49.63 10.88
CA ALA A 399 -50.33 -50.13 12.19
C ALA A 399 -49.27 -49.96 13.30
N THR A 400 -49.50 -49.47 14.53
CA THR A 400 -50.65 -49.00 15.32
C THR A 400 -50.06 -48.50 16.65
N SER A 401 -50.56 -47.40 17.24
CA SER A 401 -50.95 -47.34 18.67
C SER A 401 -51.57 -45.98 19.00
N GLU A 402 -52.87 -46.02 19.32
CA GLU A 402 -53.63 -44.95 19.98
C GLU A 402 -53.14 -44.73 21.42
N GLY A 403 -53.34 -43.51 21.94
CA GLY A 403 -53.05 -43.15 23.32
C GLY A 403 -53.27 -41.67 23.64
N ASP A 404 -54.53 -41.26 23.62
CA ASP A 404 -55.21 -40.35 24.55
C ASP A 404 -54.75 -38.90 24.87
N ASP A 405 -55.79 -38.06 24.89
CA ASP A 405 -56.10 -36.96 25.83
C ASP A 405 -55.62 -35.49 25.63
N LYS A 406 -56.65 -34.66 25.41
CA LYS A 406 -56.89 -33.27 25.86
C LYS A 406 -55.90 -32.14 25.55
N GLY A 407 -56.42 -31.19 24.76
CA GLY A 407 -56.92 -29.96 25.37
C GLY A 407 -56.44 -28.61 24.81
N LYS A 408 -57.40 -27.85 24.27
CA LYS A 408 -57.53 -26.36 24.30
C LYS A 408 -56.47 -25.56 23.50
N ASN A 409 -56.77 -24.44 22.82
CA ASN A 409 -57.99 -23.74 22.42
C ASN A 409 -57.57 -22.56 21.48
N VAL A 410 -58.50 -22.11 20.64
CA VAL A 410 -58.62 -20.79 19.96
C VAL A 410 -57.54 -20.37 18.94
N LYS A 411 -57.76 -20.49 17.62
CA LYS A 411 -58.55 -19.64 16.69
C LYS A 411 -58.03 -18.21 16.41
N SER A 412 -57.51 -18.07 15.20
CA SER A 412 -57.87 -17.08 14.16
C SER A 412 -57.75 -15.58 14.43
N LYS A 413 -57.01 -14.88 13.55
CA LYS A 413 -57.58 -13.76 12.79
C LYS A 413 -56.80 -13.51 11.50
N ARG A 414 -57.47 -13.82 10.39
CA ARG A 414 -57.19 -13.35 9.03
C ARG A 414 -58.26 -12.30 8.71
N LYS A 415 -57.87 -11.10 8.29
CA LYS A 415 -58.66 -10.09 7.53
C LYS A 415 -57.85 -8.79 7.53
N SER A 416 -57.83 -7.92 6.53
CA SER A 416 -58.13 -7.89 5.10
C SER A 416 -58.03 -6.41 4.71
N ARG A 417 -57.64 -6.13 3.46
CA ARG A 417 -57.94 -4.89 2.68
C ARG A 417 -57.30 -3.59 3.19
N ARG A 418 -56.50 -2.86 2.40
CA ARG A 418 -56.75 -2.16 1.10
C ARG A 418 -57.64 -0.91 1.28
N LYS A 419 -57.15 0.20 0.68
CA LYS A 419 -57.58 1.62 0.68
C LYS A 419 -56.80 2.44 1.72
N ARG A 420 -56.22 3.59 1.37
CA ARG A 420 -56.68 4.59 0.41
C ARG A 420 -55.50 5.38 -0.15
#